data_AF-A0A316MSH0-F1
#
_entry.id   AF-A0A316MSH0-F1
#
_cell.length_a   1.000
_cell.length_b   1.000
_cell.length_c   1.000
_cell.angle_alpha   90.00
_cell.angle_beta   90.00
_cell.angle_gamma   90.00
#
_symmetry.space_group_name_H-M   'P 1'
#
loop_
_entity.id
_entity.type
_entity.pdbx_description
1 polymer ?
#
loop_
_entity_poly.entity_id
_entity_poly.type
_entity_poly.pdbx_seq_one_letter_code
_entity_poly.pdbx_strand_id
1 'polypeptide(L)'
;MGTINSSDIIYATLSQHGRQLASLRLSGLTSFSDILCQVRRAVTGSLGLVTLRLRNSSQGWSHDRSVILMPAPHVPVQLSLF
;
A
#
# COMPACT_ATOMS: atom_id res chain seq x y z
N MET A 1 0.85 17.31 1.40
CA MET A 1 1.24 16.14 0.58
C MET A 1 1.82 16.66 -0.72
N GLY A 2 2.90 16.07 -1.24
CA GLY A 2 3.39 16.41 -2.57
C GLY A 2 2.54 15.73 -3.66
N THR A 3 2.52 16.31 -4.86
CA THR A 3 1.90 15.68 -6.03
C THR A 3 2.66 14.38 -6.36
N ILE A 4 1.94 13.32 -6.72
CA ILE A 4 2.55 12.07 -7.19
C ILE A 4 2.54 12.09 -8.71
N ASN A 5 3.71 12.01 -9.35
CA ASN A 5 3.84 11.93 -10.80
C ASN A 5 4.24 10.52 -11.22
N SER A 6 3.81 10.08 -12.41
CA SER A 6 4.13 8.74 -12.92
C SER A 6 5.63 8.48 -13.06
N SER A 7 6.42 9.52 -13.30
CA SER A 7 7.88 9.42 -13.41
C SER A 7 8.60 9.28 -12.06
N ASP A 8 7.88 9.42 -10.94
CA ASP A 8 8.49 9.38 -9.62
C ASP A 8 8.86 7.96 -9.20
N ILE A 9 9.95 7.87 -8.44
CA ILE A 9 10.35 6.66 -7.74
C ILE A 9 9.97 6.82 -6.27
N ILE A 10 9.00 6.04 -5.83
CA ILE A 10 8.46 6.05 -4.47
C ILE A 10 8.89 4.78 -3.74
N TYR A 11 9.53 4.96 -2.58
CA TYR A 11 9.80 3.89 -1.64
C TYR A 11 8.67 3.83 -0.62
N ALA A 12 7.99 2.69 -0.56
CA ALA A 12 6.89 2.42 0.35
C ALA A 12 7.32 1.37 1.37
N THR A 13 7.50 1.77 2.62
CA THR A 13 7.85 0.89 3.73
C THR A 13 6.62 0.71 4.62
N LEU A 14 6.21 -0.54 4.81
CA LEU A 14 5.12 -0.91 5.70
C LEU A 14 5.69 -1.45 7.00
N SER A 15 5.24 -0.93 8.13
CA SER A 15 5.56 -1.45 9.45
C SER A 15 4.32 -1.69 10.30
N GLN A 16 4.37 -2.68 11.17
CA GLN A 16 3.32 -3.04 12.11
C GLN A 16 3.97 -3.33 13.47
N HIS A 17 3.47 -2.72 14.54
CA HIS A 17 4.05 -2.84 15.89
C HIS A 17 5.58 -2.61 15.93
N GLY A 18 6.09 -1.65 15.15
CA GLY A 18 7.51 -1.34 15.05
C GLY A 18 8.34 -2.33 14.21
N ARG A 19 7.75 -3.43 13.73
CA ARG A 19 8.39 -4.39 12.82
C ARG A 19 8.10 -4.02 11.37
N GLN A 20 9.13 -3.95 10.54
CA GLN A 20 8.95 -3.79 9.10
C GLN A 20 8.37 -5.08 8.52
N LEU A 21 7.20 -4.96 7.88
CA LEU A 21 6.52 -6.06 7.19
C LEU A 21 7.00 -6.17 5.74
N ALA A 22 7.08 -5.02 5.05
CA ALA A 22 7.45 -4.96 3.65
C ALA A 22 8.14 -3.65 3.31
N SER A 23 8.98 -3.66 2.28
CA SER A 23 9.53 -2.47 1.65
C SER A 23 9.48 -2.65 0.15
N LEU A 24 8.84 -1.71 -0.53
CA LEU A 24 8.58 -1.77 -1.96
C LEU A 24 9.17 -0.54 -2.63
N ARG A 25 9.81 -0.75 -3.78
CA ARG A 25 10.17 0.33 -4.70
C ARG A 25 9.13 0.36 -5.80
N LEU A 26 8.42 1.48 -5.90
CA LEU A 26 7.33 1.68 -6.84
C LEU A 26 7.68 2.81 -7.81
N SER A 27 7.25 2.67 -9.05
CA SER A 27 7.40 3.67 -10.12
C SER A 27 6.18 3.58 -11.03
N GLY A 28 5.88 4.65 -11.79
CA GLY A 28 4.73 4.64 -12.70
C GLY A 28 3.38 4.88 -12.02
N LEU A 29 3.37 5.35 -10.77
CA LEU A 29 2.14 5.55 -10.01
C LEU A 29 1.69 7.02 -10.11
N THR A 30 0.40 7.25 -10.26
CA THR A 30 -0.21 8.59 -10.32
C THR A 30 -0.99 8.92 -9.06
N SER A 31 -1.33 7.92 -8.24
CA SER A 31 -2.18 8.11 -7.09
C SER A 31 -1.71 7.33 -5.86
N PHE A 32 -2.11 7.83 -4.69
CA PHE A 32 -1.91 7.13 -3.42
C PHE A 32 -2.70 5.81 -3.35
N SER A 33 -3.86 5.74 -4.02
CA SER A 33 -4.67 4.53 -4.10
C SER A 33 -3.92 3.39 -4.80
N ASP A 34 -3.16 3.70 -5.86
CA ASP A 34 -2.35 2.70 -6.55
C ASP A 34 -1.22 2.17 -5.66
N ILE A 35 -0.59 3.07 -4.89
CA ILE A 35 0.41 2.69 -3.88
C ILE A 35 -0.21 1.71 -2.87
N LEU A 36 -1.38 2.04 -2.32
CA LEU A 36 -2.08 1.16 -1.38
C LEU A 36 -2.45 -0.18 -2.00
N CYS A 37 -2.90 -0.21 -3.25
CA CYS A 37 -3.20 -1.45 -3.97
C CYS A 37 -1.96 -2.34 -4.11
N GLN A 38 -0.80 -1.77 -4.46
CA GLN A 38 0.45 -2.51 -4.57
C GLN A 38 0.95 -3.01 -3.22
N VAL A 39 0.91 -2.16 -2.19
CA VAL A 39 1.26 -2.53 -0.82
C VAL A 39 0.37 -3.67 -0.31
N ARG A 40 -0.95 -3.58 -0.53
CA ARG A 40 -1.90 -4.62 -0.14
C ARG A 40 -1.65 -5.94 -0.86
N ARG A 41 -1.27 -5.91 -2.14
CA ARG A 41 -0.91 -7.11 -2.90
C ARG A 41 0.38 -7.76 -2.40
N ALA A 42 1.36 -6.95 -1.98
CA ALA A 42 2.61 -7.47 -1.46
C ALA A 42 2.49 -8.07 -0.06
N VAL A 43 1.50 -7.62 0.71
CA VAL A 43 1.28 -8.02 2.11
C VAL A 43 -0.01 -8.82 2.20
N THR A 44 0.00 -10.01 1.58
CA THR A 44 -1.08 -10.98 1.70
C THR A 44 -1.02 -11.65 3.07
N GLY A 45 -1.97 -11.32 3.95
CA GLY A 45 -2.15 -11.99 5.24
C GLY A 45 -1.85 -11.14 6.47
N SER A 46 -1.30 -9.92 6.34
CA SER A 46 -1.23 -9.00 7.47
C SER A 46 -2.50 -8.15 7.53
N LEU A 47 -3.19 -8.26 8.65
CA LEU A 47 -4.43 -7.56 8.94
C LEU A 47 -4.25 -6.61 10.12
N GLY A 48 -5.06 -5.57 10.17
CA GLY A 48 -5.08 -4.59 11.26
C GLY A 48 -4.33 -3.31 10.94
N LEU A 49 -3.95 -2.59 12.00
CA LEU A 49 -3.34 -1.27 11.90
C LEU A 49 -1.87 -1.40 11.50
N VAL A 50 -1.51 -0.74 10.40
CA VAL A 50 -0.15 -0.67 9.89
C VAL A 50 0.24 0.78 9.60
N THR A 51 1.52 1.07 9.72
CA THR A 51 2.09 2.37 9.37
C THR A 51 2.76 2.25 8.01
N LEU A 52 2.28 3.02 7.04
CA LEU A 52 2.86 3.15 5.72
C LEU A 52 3.71 4.41 5.65
N ARG A 53 5.02 4.25 5.51
CA ARG A 53 5.96 5.34 5.26
C ARG A 53 6.29 5.38 3.77
N LEU A 54 5.94 6.49 3.12
CA LEU A 54 6.25 6.79 1.74
C LEU A 54 7.41 7.78 1.67
N ARG A 55 8.35 7.54 0.75
CA ARG A 55 9.42 8.46 0.41
C ARG A 55 9.48 8.59 -1.10
N ASN A 56 9.13 9.76 -1.60
CA ASN A 56 9.34 10.12 -2.99
C ASN A 56 10.80 10.56 -3.15
N SER A 57 11.61 9.72 -3.79
CA SER A 57 13.02 10.05 -4.03
C SER A 57 13.22 11.06 -5.15
N SER A 58 12.28 11.15 -6.09
CA SER A 58 12.35 12.08 -7.22
C SER A 58 12.04 13.52 -6.81
N GLN A 59 11.01 13.71 -5.98
CA GLN A 59 10.59 15.04 -5.49
C GLN A 59 11.06 15.37 -4.07
N GLY A 60 11.73 14.43 -3.40
CA GLY A 60 12.38 14.67 -2.11
C GLY A 60 11.44 14.77 -0.89
N TRP A 61 10.15 14.46 -1.03
CA TRP A 61 9.21 14.46 0.09
C TRP A 61 9.02 13.07 0.71
N SER A 62 8.68 13.05 2.00
CA SER A 62 8.26 11.85 2.71
C SER A 62 6.93 12.06 3.41
N HIS A 63 6.14 11.01 3.52
CA HIS A 63 4.84 11.03 4.15
C HIS A 63 4.58 9.70 4.87
N ASP A 64 4.29 9.75 6.16
CA ASP A 64 3.80 8.62 6.93
C ASP A 64 2.28 8.68 7.08
N ARG A 65 1.65 7.52 7.00
CA ARG A 65 0.21 7.38 7.22
C ARG A 65 -0.11 6.04 7.86
N SER A 66 -0.88 6.07 8.92
CA SER A 66 -1.48 4.87 9.50
C SER A 66 -2.71 4.46 8.68
N VAL A 67 -2.76 3.20 8.28
CA VAL A 67 -3.86 2.61 7.51
C VAL A 67 -4.27 1.28 8.15
N ILE A 68 -5.54 0.92 8.01
CA ILE A 68 -6.04 -0.39 8.44
C ILE A 68 -6.08 -1.30 7.21
N LEU A 69 -5.31 -2.39 7.26
CA LEU A 69 -5.40 -3.46 6.27
C LEU A 69 -6.56 -4.37 6.65
N MET A 70 -7.58 -4.36 5.81
CA MET A 70 -8.72 -5.27 5.90
C MET A 70 -8.53 -6.43 4.92
N PRO A 71 -9.09 -7.63 5.21
CA PRO A 71 -9.15 -8.70 4.24
C PRO A 71 -9.87 -8.19 3.00
N ALA A 72 -9.43 -8.64 1.81
CA ALA A 72 -10.22 -8.38 0.62
C ALA A 72 -11.63 -8.96 0.85
N PRO A 73 -12.71 -8.23 0.50
CA PRO A 73 -14.05 -8.77 0.62
C PRO A 73 -14.11 -10.04 -0.23
N HIS A 74 -14.30 -11.19 0.41
CA HIS A 74 -14.66 -12.41 -0.30
C HIS A 74 -16.05 -12.16 -0.90
N VAL A 75 -16.13 -12.04 -2.22
CA VAL A 75 -17.41 -12.02 -2.90
C VAL A 75 -17.98 -13.43 -2.74
N PRO A 76 -19.10 -13.63 -2.01
CA PRO A 76 -19.68 -14.95 -1.88
C PRO A 76 -20.14 -15.39 -3.28
N VAL A 77 -19.56 -16.48 -3.79
CA VAL A 77 -20.04 -17.08 -5.04
C VAL A 77 -21.29 -17.88 -4.68
N GLN A 78 -22.46 -17.44 -5.15
CA GLN A 78 -23.68 -18.22 -5.01
C GLN A 78 -23.62 -19.37 -6.02
N LEU A 79 -23.43 -20.59 -5.53
CA LEU A 79 -23.61 -21.79 -6.33
C LEU A 79 -25.10 -22.13 -6.33
N SER A 80 -25.81 -21.75 -7.39
CA SER A 80 -27.17 -22.25 -7.63
C SER A 80 -27.07 -23.71 -8.06
N LEU A 81 -27.60 -24.63 -7.26
CA LEU A 81 -27.83 -26.01 -7.67
C LEU A 81 -29.15 -26.05 -8.46
N PHE A 82 -29.08 -26.55 -9.69
CA PHE A 82 -30.24 -26.85 -10.54
C PHE A 82 -30.86 -28.17 -10.12
#